data_AF-A0A5P8VY57-F1
#
_entry.id   AF-A0A5P8VY57-F1
#
_cell.length_a   1.000
_cell.length_b   1.000
_cell.length_c   1.000
_cell.angle_alpha   90.00
_cell.angle_beta   90.00
_cell.angle_gamma   90.00
#
_symmetry.space_group_name_H-M   'P 1'
#
loop_
_entity.id
_entity.type
_entity.pdbx_description
1 polymer ?
#
loop_
_entity_poly.entity_id
_entity_poly.type
_entity_poly.pdbx_seq_one_letter_code
_entity_poly.pdbx_strand_id
1 'polypeptide(L)'
;MQFWGVRGLIPTPSSNTNRYGGNTACVEMHVAGKRLIFDGGTGLRVLGKTWQELQQPLEAHLFFSNCQSNRIQGFPFFAPAFIGENCFHIYGTAASNGASIKQCLYDQMLQPHFPYPLQVMQSELQFYNLTPESDVKLDDVTITTALINQTQRSVGYRVTWQEYSVAYITDLHQNADQVERERILQFIQGVDLLIANATYTPPTSHNHDSADLLWQAAVNAALNAGVKRLAISHHHPDDHDDFLDQVQVDVKSAFPQAIIAHEGLVLAVGDMTK
;
A
#
# COMPACT_ATOMS: atom_id res chain seq x y z
N MET A 1 -10.66 -6.45 -2.11
CA MET A 1 -9.22 -6.12 -1.97
C MET A 1 -8.51 -7.29 -1.34
N GLN A 2 -7.25 -7.52 -1.71
CA GLN A 2 -6.41 -8.59 -1.18
C GLN A 2 -5.02 -8.06 -0.80
N PHE A 3 -4.51 -8.50 0.35
CA PHE A 3 -3.17 -8.15 0.83
C PHE A 3 -2.15 -9.20 0.39
N TRP A 4 -1.17 -8.78 -0.40
CA TRP A 4 -0.08 -9.63 -0.91
C TRP A 4 1.23 -9.43 -0.13
N GLY A 5 1.33 -8.33 0.62
CA GLY A 5 2.38 -8.08 1.58
C GLY A 5 1.92 -7.04 2.60
N VAL A 6 2.37 -7.19 3.84
CA VAL A 6 1.90 -6.41 4.99
C VAL A 6 3.03 -5.88 5.88
N ARG A 7 4.30 -6.13 5.54
CA ARG A 7 5.45 -5.60 6.28
C ARG A 7 5.85 -4.21 5.80
N GLY A 8 6.28 -3.38 6.73
CA GLY A 8 7.01 -2.16 6.43
C GLY A 8 8.53 -2.39 6.46
N LEU A 9 9.29 -1.41 5.99
CA LEU A 9 10.76 -1.38 5.95
C LEU A 9 11.45 -2.49 5.13
N ILE A 10 11.41 -3.74 5.58
CA ILE A 10 12.11 -4.87 4.93
C ILE A 10 11.25 -6.13 5.01
N PRO A 11 11.43 -7.08 4.08
CA PRO A 11 10.77 -8.37 4.19
C PRO A 11 11.36 -9.18 5.35
N THR A 12 10.50 -9.91 6.07
CA THR A 12 10.87 -10.73 7.22
C THR A 12 10.31 -12.16 7.13
N PRO A 13 10.73 -12.96 6.13
CA PRO A 13 10.34 -14.36 6.08
C PRO A 13 10.96 -15.12 7.26
N SER A 14 10.14 -15.55 8.20
CA SER A 14 10.58 -16.27 9.39
C SER A 14 9.48 -17.19 9.91
N SER A 15 9.87 -18.22 10.66
CA SER A 15 8.91 -19.13 11.28
C SER A 15 7.93 -18.45 12.25
N ASN A 16 8.34 -17.34 12.87
CA ASN A 16 7.54 -16.54 13.80
C ASN A 16 6.74 -15.41 13.16
N THR A 17 6.74 -15.29 11.82
CA THR A 17 5.97 -14.31 11.05
C THR A 17 5.00 -14.98 10.06
N ASN A 18 4.83 -16.30 10.13
CA ASN A 18 4.06 -17.09 9.15
C ASN A 18 2.55 -16.81 9.19
N ARG A 19 1.97 -16.46 10.34
CA ARG A 19 0.53 -16.17 10.44
C ARG A 19 0.18 -14.84 9.78
N TYR A 20 1.00 -13.80 9.98
CA TYR A 20 0.73 -12.48 9.39
C TYR A 20 1.39 -12.27 8.02
N GLY A 21 2.51 -12.93 7.75
CA GLY A 21 3.28 -12.77 6.53
C GLY A 21 4.56 -11.96 6.72
N GLY A 22 5.47 -12.06 5.74
CA GLY A 22 6.81 -11.48 5.76
C GLY A 22 7.12 -10.59 4.56
N ASN A 23 6.23 -10.49 3.57
CA ASN A 23 6.39 -9.66 2.39
C ASN A 23 6.06 -8.20 2.69
N THR A 24 6.81 -7.28 2.09
CA THR A 24 6.55 -5.85 2.15
C THR A 24 5.33 -5.46 1.31
N ALA A 25 4.73 -4.34 1.68
CA ALA A 25 3.47 -3.79 1.19
C ALA A 25 3.18 -4.02 -0.30
N CYS A 26 2.05 -4.67 -0.56
CA CYS A 26 1.43 -4.80 -1.87
C CYS A 26 -0.05 -5.12 -1.65
N VAL A 27 -0.95 -4.28 -2.13
CA VAL A 27 -2.40 -4.48 -2.01
C VAL A 27 -3.04 -4.45 -3.38
N GLU A 28 -3.88 -5.44 -3.68
CA GLU A 28 -4.68 -5.50 -4.90
C GLU A 28 -6.13 -5.12 -4.61
N MET A 29 -6.72 -4.28 -5.45
CA MET A 29 -8.14 -3.93 -5.43
C MET A 29 -8.75 -4.24 -6.80
N HIS A 30 -9.84 -4.99 -6.79
CA HIS A 30 -10.70 -5.14 -7.97
C HIS A 30 -11.93 -4.27 -7.77
N VAL A 31 -12.20 -3.38 -8.73
CA VAL A 31 -13.33 -2.44 -8.69
C VAL A 31 -13.76 -2.12 -10.11
N ALA A 32 -15.07 -2.22 -10.41
CA ALA A 32 -15.64 -1.92 -11.72
C ALA A 32 -14.90 -2.61 -12.91
N GLY A 33 -14.44 -3.85 -12.73
CA GLY A 33 -13.66 -4.59 -13.73
C GLY A 33 -12.20 -4.16 -13.88
N LYS A 34 -11.73 -3.16 -13.12
CA LYS A 34 -10.33 -2.70 -13.09
C LYS A 34 -9.54 -3.40 -11.99
N ARG A 35 -8.24 -3.57 -12.22
CA ARG A 35 -7.27 -4.05 -11.22
C ARG A 35 -6.36 -2.90 -10.83
N LEU A 36 -6.44 -2.49 -9.57
CA LEU A 36 -5.58 -1.48 -8.98
C LEU A 36 -4.61 -2.16 -8.02
N ILE A 37 -3.35 -1.78 -8.05
CA ILE A 37 -2.31 -2.25 -7.12
C ILE A 37 -1.76 -1.03 -6.38
N PHE A 38 -1.67 -1.11 -5.06
CA PHE A 38 -1.06 -0.09 -4.21
C PHE A 38 0.27 -0.61 -3.65
N ASP A 39 1.34 0.10 -4.01
CA ASP A 39 2.75 -0.26 -3.81
C ASP A 39 3.17 -1.61 -4.45
N GLY A 40 4.42 -1.67 -4.88
CA GLY A 40 5.06 -2.82 -5.51
C GLY A 40 6.18 -3.41 -4.66
N GLY A 41 5.94 -3.58 -3.35
CA GLY A 41 6.86 -4.27 -2.45
C GLY A 41 7.05 -5.74 -2.82
N THR A 42 7.76 -6.50 -1.99
CA THR A 42 8.05 -7.93 -2.26
C THR A 42 6.79 -8.79 -2.43
N GLY A 43 5.64 -8.37 -1.88
CA GLY A 43 4.35 -9.01 -2.14
C GLY A 43 3.92 -8.99 -3.62
N LEU A 44 4.40 -8.02 -4.41
CA LEU A 44 4.12 -7.93 -5.85
C LEU A 44 4.61 -9.17 -6.62
N ARG A 45 5.70 -9.80 -6.16
CA ARG A 45 6.19 -11.07 -6.73
C ARG A 45 5.17 -12.20 -6.53
N VAL A 46 4.54 -12.27 -5.36
CA VAL A 46 3.55 -13.30 -5.02
C VAL A 46 2.26 -13.08 -5.82
N LEU A 47 1.81 -11.83 -5.91
CA LEU A 47 0.72 -11.41 -6.81
C LEU A 47 1.01 -11.82 -8.25
N GLY A 48 2.18 -11.45 -8.78
CA GLY A 48 2.58 -11.77 -10.14
C GLY A 48 2.59 -13.27 -10.43
N LYS A 49 3.06 -14.10 -9.49
CA LYS A 49 2.99 -15.57 -9.60
C LYS A 49 1.55 -16.06 -9.70
N THR A 50 0.65 -15.54 -8.88
CA THR A 50 -0.77 -15.93 -8.91
C THR A 50 -1.43 -15.53 -10.22
N TRP A 51 -1.13 -14.35 -10.74
CA TRP A 51 -1.69 -13.88 -12.01
C TRP A 51 -1.26 -14.71 -13.22
N GLN A 52 -0.09 -15.34 -13.20
CA GLN A 52 0.33 -16.24 -14.28
C GLN A 52 -0.61 -17.44 -14.45
N GLU A 53 -1.34 -17.83 -13.41
CA GLU A 53 -2.30 -18.94 -13.45
C GLU A 53 -3.59 -18.57 -14.21
N LEU A 54 -3.85 -17.28 -14.46
CA LEU A 54 -5.07 -16.80 -15.10
C LEU A 54 -5.12 -17.03 -16.62
N GLN A 55 -3.98 -17.34 -17.25
CA GLN A 55 -3.85 -17.68 -18.68
C GLN A 55 -4.57 -16.70 -19.66
N GLN A 56 -4.57 -15.40 -19.34
CA GLN A 56 -5.15 -14.34 -20.17
C GLN A 56 -4.29 -13.07 -20.10
N PRO A 57 -4.35 -12.18 -21.11
CA PRO A 57 -3.74 -10.87 -21.05
C PRO A 57 -4.20 -10.08 -19.83
N LEU A 58 -3.27 -9.36 -19.20
CA LEU A 58 -3.48 -8.60 -17.98
C LEU A 58 -3.37 -7.11 -18.26
N GLU A 59 -4.34 -6.36 -17.76
CA GLU A 59 -4.29 -4.90 -17.67
C GLU A 59 -4.45 -4.50 -16.21
N ALA A 60 -3.54 -3.66 -15.70
CA ALA A 60 -3.60 -3.18 -14.31
C ALA A 60 -2.99 -1.80 -14.11
N HIS A 61 -3.43 -1.12 -13.05
CA HIS A 61 -2.98 0.21 -12.64
C HIS A 61 -2.22 0.13 -11.32
N LEU A 62 -0.91 0.40 -11.34
CA LEU A 62 -0.03 0.36 -10.18
C LEU A 62 0.19 1.77 -9.64
N PHE A 63 -0.21 2.01 -8.41
CA PHE A 63 -0.09 3.29 -7.71
C PHE A 63 0.96 3.17 -6.60
N PHE A 64 2.07 3.89 -6.73
CA PHE A 64 3.15 3.90 -5.75
C PHE A 64 2.98 5.09 -4.79
N SER A 65 2.91 4.82 -3.49
CA SER A 65 2.79 5.86 -2.45
C SER A 65 4.03 6.75 -2.37
N ASN A 66 5.22 6.14 -2.52
CA ASN A 66 6.51 6.79 -2.73
C ASN A 66 7.50 5.80 -3.41
N CYS A 67 8.75 6.23 -3.59
CA CYS A 67 9.80 5.43 -4.25
C CYS A 67 10.82 4.80 -3.28
N GLN A 68 10.49 4.64 -1.99
CA GLN A 68 11.34 3.93 -1.04
C GLN A 68 11.48 2.46 -1.46
N SER A 69 12.61 1.84 -1.14
CA SER A 69 12.95 0.49 -1.60
C SER A 69 11.87 -0.54 -1.29
N ASN A 70 11.32 -0.54 -0.08
CA ASN A 70 10.26 -1.47 0.34
C ASN A 70 8.96 -1.34 -0.45
N ARG A 71 8.75 -0.22 -1.15
CA ARG A 71 7.60 0.06 -2.03
C ARG A 71 7.82 -0.38 -3.46
N ILE A 72 9.06 -0.56 -3.91
CA ILE A 72 9.39 -0.85 -5.32
C ILE A 72 10.17 -2.15 -5.53
N GLN A 73 10.67 -2.75 -4.45
CA GLN A 73 11.59 -3.90 -4.48
C GLN A 73 11.02 -5.13 -5.21
N GLY A 74 9.71 -5.31 -5.23
CA GLY A 74 9.09 -6.45 -5.92
C GLY A 74 8.99 -6.27 -7.43
N PHE A 75 9.08 -5.04 -7.93
CA PHE A 75 8.85 -4.73 -9.34
C PHE A 75 9.78 -5.49 -10.31
N PRO A 76 11.11 -5.63 -10.06
CA PRO A 76 11.98 -6.42 -10.93
C PRO A 76 11.62 -7.92 -10.98
N PHE A 77 10.84 -8.41 -10.01
CA PHE A 77 10.38 -9.80 -9.90
C PHE A 77 8.91 -9.98 -10.28
N PHE A 78 8.27 -8.94 -10.83
CA PHE A 78 6.89 -8.98 -11.28
C PHE A 78 6.82 -9.68 -12.65
N ALA A 79 6.74 -11.01 -12.62
CA ALA A 79 6.79 -11.86 -13.81
C ALA A 79 5.80 -11.48 -14.93
N PRO A 80 4.57 -10.99 -14.65
CA PRO A 80 3.67 -10.49 -15.69
C PRO A 80 4.25 -9.36 -16.55
N ALA A 81 5.19 -8.54 -16.06
CA ALA A 81 5.81 -7.47 -16.86
C ALA A 81 6.72 -7.99 -17.98
N PHE A 82 7.09 -9.28 -17.95
CA PHE A 82 7.90 -9.92 -18.98
C PHE A 82 7.07 -10.61 -20.07
N ILE A 83 5.74 -10.49 -20.01
CA ILE A 83 4.81 -11.06 -20.99
C ILE A 83 4.29 -9.92 -21.87
N GLY A 84 4.54 -10.01 -23.18
CA GLY A 84 4.31 -8.92 -24.13
C GLY A 84 2.84 -8.54 -24.36
N GLU A 85 1.92 -9.45 -24.04
CA GLU A 85 0.48 -9.25 -24.18
C GLU A 85 -0.14 -8.41 -23.05
N ASN A 86 0.62 -8.15 -21.98
CA ASN A 86 0.13 -7.39 -20.83
C ASN A 86 0.35 -5.88 -20.98
N CYS A 87 -0.49 -5.10 -20.31
CA CYS A 87 -0.38 -3.64 -20.21
C CYS A 87 -0.42 -3.19 -18.74
N PHE A 88 0.53 -2.36 -18.33
CA PHE A 88 0.60 -1.83 -16.98
C PHE A 88 0.74 -0.30 -16.98
N HIS A 89 -0.23 0.35 -16.32
CA HIS A 89 -0.23 1.78 -16.08
C HIS A 89 0.39 2.06 -14.71
N ILE A 90 1.49 2.79 -14.65
CA ILE A 90 2.31 2.99 -13.46
C ILE A 90 2.25 4.46 -13.06
N TYR A 91 1.75 4.71 -11.86
CA TYR A 91 1.53 6.03 -11.31
C TYR A 91 2.40 6.24 -10.07
N GLY A 92 3.00 7.43 -9.97
CA GLY A 92 3.72 7.83 -8.77
C GLY A 92 4.11 9.30 -8.82
N THR A 93 4.39 9.88 -7.66
CA THR A 93 4.92 11.23 -7.55
C THR A 93 6.43 11.26 -7.74
N ALA A 94 6.97 12.46 -7.94
CA ALA A 94 8.41 12.65 -7.87
C ALA A 94 8.93 12.36 -6.45
N ALA A 95 10.03 11.62 -6.37
CA ALA A 95 10.77 11.39 -5.13
C ALA A 95 11.34 12.70 -4.57
N SER A 96 11.82 12.68 -3.32
CA SER A 96 12.38 13.86 -2.64
C SER A 96 13.56 14.50 -3.36
N ASN A 97 14.31 13.73 -4.16
CA ASN A 97 15.40 14.21 -5.02
C ASN A 97 14.95 14.62 -6.43
N GLY A 98 13.64 14.64 -6.71
CA GLY A 98 13.06 14.99 -8.01
C GLY A 98 12.99 13.85 -9.03
N ALA A 99 13.48 12.65 -8.71
CA ALA A 99 13.38 11.49 -9.61
C ALA A 99 11.90 11.10 -9.81
N SER A 100 11.52 10.82 -11.06
CA SER A 100 10.19 10.26 -11.36
C SER A 100 10.08 8.81 -10.92
N ILE A 101 8.85 8.30 -10.77
CA ILE A 101 8.62 6.86 -10.52
C ILE A 101 9.29 5.99 -11.60
N LYS A 102 9.25 6.41 -12.87
CA LYS A 102 9.94 5.72 -13.96
C LYS A 102 11.45 5.65 -13.71
N GLN A 103 12.05 6.77 -13.31
CA GLN A 103 13.48 6.83 -13.02
C GLN A 103 13.83 5.94 -11.82
N CYS A 104 13.03 5.95 -10.75
CA CYS A 104 13.25 5.10 -9.58
C CYS A 104 13.16 3.61 -9.90
N LEU A 105 12.15 3.18 -10.67
CA LEU A 105 12.02 1.79 -11.12
C LEU A 105 13.13 1.39 -12.09
N TYR A 106 13.58 2.31 -12.95
CA TYR A 106 14.71 2.10 -13.84
C TYR A 106 16.03 1.94 -13.07
N ASP A 107 16.34 2.85 -12.15
CA ASP A 107 17.61 2.88 -11.42
C ASP A 107 17.80 1.66 -10.51
N GLN A 108 16.75 1.16 -9.86
CA GLN A 108 16.86 -0.08 -9.08
C GLN A 108 17.21 -1.30 -9.96
N MET A 109 16.89 -1.22 -11.25
CA MET A 109 17.15 -2.28 -12.22
C MET A 109 18.52 -2.14 -12.93
N LEU A 110 19.28 -1.08 -12.64
CA LEU A 110 20.62 -0.88 -13.19
C LEU A 110 21.69 -1.65 -12.41
N GLN A 111 22.80 -1.98 -13.09
CA GLN A 111 23.99 -2.49 -12.42
C GLN A 111 24.61 -1.41 -11.52
N PRO A 112 25.13 -1.77 -10.33
CA PRO A 112 25.31 -3.13 -9.80
C PRO A 112 24.10 -3.68 -9.02
N HIS A 113 22.97 -2.98 -8.92
CA HIS A 113 21.84 -3.36 -8.08
C HIS A 113 21.04 -4.54 -8.64
N PHE A 114 20.85 -4.59 -9.97
CA PHE A 114 20.13 -5.67 -10.64
C PHE A 114 20.77 -5.95 -12.01
N PRO A 115 20.74 -7.21 -12.50
CA PRO A 115 21.43 -7.58 -13.74
C PRO A 115 20.68 -7.18 -15.02
N TYR A 116 19.38 -6.90 -14.96
CA TYR A 116 18.54 -6.67 -16.12
C TYR A 116 17.90 -5.27 -16.09
N PRO A 117 18.08 -4.45 -17.13
CA PRO A 117 17.46 -3.13 -17.17
C PRO A 117 15.93 -3.23 -17.38
N LEU A 118 15.22 -2.12 -17.18
CA LEU A 118 13.76 -2.06 -17.34
C LEU A 118 13.28 -2.54 -18.72
N GLN A 119 14.08 -2.31 -19.77
CA GLN A 119 13.78 -2.65 -21.16
C GLN A 119 13.67 -4.15 -21.44
N VAL A 120 14.07 -5.03 -20.51
CA VAL A 120 13.89 -6.48 -20.66
C VAL A 120 12.44 -6.90 -20.35
N MET A 121 11.67 -6.03 -19.68
CA MET A 121 10.22 -6.20 -19.53
C MET A 121 9.54 -5.98 -20.89
N GLN A 122 8.78 -6.97 -21.35
CA GLN A 122 8.19 -7.02 -22.69
C GLN A 122 6.77 -6.44 -22.74
N SER A 123 6.09 -6.33 -21.59
CA SER A 123 4.76 -5.72 -21.49
C SER A 123 4.76 -4.26 -21.89
N GLU A 124 3.59 -3.73 -22.25
CA GLU A 124 3.40 -2.30 -22.41
C GLU A 124 3.42 -1.61 -21.05
N LEU A 125 4.42 -0.76 -20.79
CA LEU A 125 4.56 0.00 -19.55
C LEU A 125 4.29 1.49 -19.80
N GLN A 126 3.17 2.00 -19.28
CA GLN A 126 2.79 3.40 -19.38
C GLN A 126 3.05 4.12 -18.05
N PHE A 127 3.85 5.19 -18.05
CA PHE A 127 4.25 5.89 -16.83
C PHE A 127 3.58 7.25 -16.70
N TYR A 128 3.02 7.53 -15.52
CA TYR A 128 2.31 8.76 -15.21
C TYR A 128 2.89 9.41 -13.95
N ASN A 129 3.38 10.65 -14.10
CA ASN A 129 3.81 11.45 -12.96
C ASN A 129 2.59 12.12 -12.34
N LEU A 130 2.29 11.76 -11.11
CA LEU A 130 1.22 12.35 -10.34
C LEU A 130 1.69 13.64 -9.66
N THR A 131 0.78 14.61 -9.59
CA THR A 131 0.89 15.72 -8.66
C THR A 131 -0.08 15.44 -7.52
N PRO A 132 0.32 15.59 -6.24
CA PRO A 132 -0.64 15.48 -5.13
C PRO A 132 -1.86 16.39 -5.35
N GLU A 133 -3.00 16.02 -4.78
CA GLU A 133 -4.28 16.74 -4.95
C GLU A 133 -4.81 16.72 -6.39
N SER A 134 -4.45 15.69 -7.16
CA SER A 134 -5.03 15.41 -8.48
C SER A 134 -5.85 14.11 -8.49
N ASP A 135 -6.78 14.05 -9.43
CA ASP A 135 -7.62 12.88 -9.70
C ASP A 135 -7.12 12.11 -10.92
N VAL A 136 -7.09 10.78 -10.80
CA VAL A 136 -7.02 9.85 -11.94
C VAL A 136 -8.41 9.25 -12.13
N LYS A 137 -8.96 9.36 -13.34
CA LYS A 137 -10.27 8.79 -13.68
C LYS A 137 -10.10 7.57 -14.57
N LEU A 138 -10.67 6.45 -14.13
CA LEU A 138 -10.72 5.19 -14.85
C LEU A 138 -12.19 4.80 -15.01
N ASP A 139 -12.82 5.25 -16.10
CA ASP A 139 -14.26 5.15 -16.31
C ASP A 139 -15.04 5.75 -15.10
N ASP A 140 -15.84 4.95 -14.41
CA ASP A 140 -16.63 5.35 -13.23
C ASP A 140 -15.82 5.35 -11.91
N VAL A 141 -14.55 4.94 -11.95
CA VAL A 141 -13.67 4.88 -10.78
C VAL A 141 -12.83 6.16 -10.72
N THR A 142 -12.91 6.88 -9.59
CA THR A 142 -12.07 8.06 -9.33
C THR A 142 -11.03 7.74 -8.27
N ILE A 143 -9.76 8.00 -8.56
CA ILE A 143 -8.64 7.86 -7.63
C ILE A 143 -8.12 9.27 -7.33
N THR A 144 -8.50 9.81 -6.17
CA THR A 144 -8.03 11.10 -5.68
C THR A 144 -6.74 10.91 -4.89
N THR A 145 -5.79 11.82 -5.07
CA THR A 145 -4.51 11.80 -4.36
C THR A 145 -4.40 12.92 -3.34
N ALA A 146 -3.64 12.70 -2.27
CA ALA A 146 -3.28 13.76 -1.33
C ALA A 146 -1.89 13.53 -0.75
N LEU A 147 -1.13 14.60 -0.49
CA LEU A 147 0.12 14.49 0.25
C LEU A 147 -0.15 14.17 1.72
N ILE A 148 0.20 12.96 2.15
CA ILE A 148 -0.05 12.48 3.53
C ILE A 148 1.18 12.57 4.44
N ASN A 149 2.37 12.74 3.86
CA ASN A 149 3.61 12.88 4.61
C ASN A 149 4.57 13.80 3.85
N GLN A 150 4.75 15.02 4.34
CA GLN A 150 5.61 16.03 3.70
C GLN A 150 7.08 15.65 3.73
N THR A 151 7.53 15.01 4.82
CA THR A 151 8.95 14.64 5.02
C THR A 151 9.35 13.53 4.04
N GLN A 152 8.52 12.49 3.94
CA GLN A 152 8.78 11.35 3.06
C GLN A 152 8.27 11.55 1.62
N ARG A 153 7.51 12.64 1.38
CA ARG A 153 6.81 12.90 0.12
C ARG A 153 5.82 11.79 -0.27
N SER A 154 5.23 11.13 0.71
CA SER A 154 4.29 10.04 0.49
C SER A 154 2.90 10.55 0.14
N VAL A 155 2.29 9.90 -0.85
CA VAL A 155 0.94 10.18 -1.32
C VAL A 155 -0.03 9.09 -0.89
N GLY A 156 -1.20 9.54 -0.44
CA GLY A 156 -2.36 8.71 -0.18
C GLY A 156 -3.27 8.60 -1.39
N TYR A 157 -3.98 7.49 -1.50
CA TYR A 157 -4.94 7.23 -2.56
C TYR A 157 -6.34 7.00 -1.98
N ARG A 158 -7.34 7.75 -2.45
CA ARG A 158 -8.76 7.54 -2.17
C ARG A 158 -9.44 7.08 -3.44
N VAL A 159 -9.85 5.82 -3.47
CA VAL A 159 -10.63 5.24 -4.56
C VAL A 159 -12.10 5.42 -4.24
N THR A 160 -12.85 6.00 -5.16
CA THR A 160 -14.30 6.17 -5.07
C THR A 160 -14.95 5.52 -6.29
N TRP A 161 -15.98 4.70 -6.05
CA TRP A 161 -16.81 4.08 -7.08
C TRP A 161 -18.23 3.97 -6.55
N GLN A 162 -19.18 4.60 -7.24
CA GLN A 162 -20.56 4.77 -6.78
C GLN A 162 -20.58 5.41 -5.36
N GLU A 163 -21.32 4.84 -4.42
CA GLU A 163 -21.36 5.27 -3.02
C GLU A 163 -20.16 4.77 -2.17
N TYR A 164 -19.32 3.89 -2.72
CA TYR A 164 -18.23 3.24 -1.99
C TYR A 164 -16.92 4.00 -2.10
N SER A 165 -16.17 4.02 -1.01
CA SER A 165 -14.84 4.62 -0.97
C SER A 165 -13.85 3.88 -0.08
N VAL A 166 -12.60 3.81 -0.54
CA VAL A 166 -11.47 3.21 0.18
C VAL A 166 -10.30 4.18 0.16
N ALA A 167 -9.65 4.39 1.31
CA ALA A 167 -8.40 5.15 1.39
C ALA A 167 -7.21 4.24 1.73
N TYR A 168 -6.09 4.41 1.03
CA TYR A 168 -4.79 3.80 1.30
C TYR A 168 -3.78 4.89 1.66
N ILE A 169 -3.37 4.95 2.93
CA ILE A 169 -2.47 5.98 3.47
C ILE A 169 -1.41 5.41 4.41
N THR A 170 -0.25 5.05 3.86
CA THR A 170 0.67 4.11 4.52
C THR A 170 2.01 4.68 4.98
N ASP A 171 2.08 5.97 5.31
CA ASP A 171 3.20 6.62 6.00
C ASP A 171 2.70 7.68 7.02
N LEU A 172 1.62 7.37 7.73
CA LEU A 172 1.14 8.17 8.86
C LEU A 172 2.19 8.21 9.97
N HIS A 173 2.38 9.40 10.53
CA HIS A 173 3.29 9.64 11.63
C HIS A 173 2.64 10.48 12.73
N GLN A 174 3.10 10.31 13.97
CA GLN A 174 2.53 10.99 15.14
C GLN A 174 2.84 12.49 15.17
N ASN A 175 3.95 12.90 14.55
CA ASN A 175 4.45 14.28 14.59
C ASN A 175 3.90 15.16 13.44
N ALA A 176 2.81 14.75 12.80
CA ALA A 176 2.15 15.54 11.76
C ALA A 176 1.70 16.89 12.35
N ASP A 177 2.08 17.97 11.67
CA ASP A 177 1.62 19.31 12.02
C ASP A 177 0.11 19.45 11.81
N GLN A 178 -0.47 20.56 12.29
CA GLN A 178 -1.91 20.76 12.23
C GLN A 178 -2.45 20.76 10.79
N VAL A 179 -1.70 21.34 9.85
CA VAL A 179 -2.13 21.47 8.44
C VAL A 179 -2.13 20.11 7.76
N GLU A 180 -1.08 19.32 7.96
CA GLU A 180 -0.99 17.97 7.44
C GLU A 180 -2.07 17.06 8.05
N ARG A 181 -2.29 17.15 9.36
CA ARG A 181 -3.32 16.39 10.06
C ARG A 181 -4.72 16.70 9.54
N GLU A 182 -5.06 17.98 9.38
CA GLU A 182 -6.36 18.40 8.83
C GLU A 182 -6.55 17.90 7.40
N ARG A 183 -5.50 17.99 6.56
CA ARG A 183 -5.54 17.45 5.20
C ARG A 183 -5.82 15.94 5.19
N ILE A 184 -5.13 15.17 6.05
CA ILE A 184 -5.33 13.73 6.18
C ILE A 184 -6.77 13.41 6.61
N LEU A 185 -7.28 14.10 7.63
CA LEU A 185 -8.63 13.86 8.16
C LEU A 185 -9.72 14.17 7.12
N GLN A 186 -9.57 15.27 6.39
CA GLN A 186 -10.47 15.62 5.28
C GLN A 186 -10.41 14.56 4.17
N PHE A 187 -9.20 14.12 3.82
CA PHE A 187 -8.99 13.15 2.75
C PHE A 187 -9.67 11.80 3.03
N ILE A 188 -9.58 11.30 4.27
CA ILE A 188 -10.16 10.00 4.66
C ILE A 188 -11.58 10.11 5.23
N GLN A 189 -12.20 11.28 5.19
CA GLN A 189 -13.51 11.50 5.79
C GLN A 189 -14.57 10.55 5.22
N GLY A 190 -15.21 9.79 6.13
CA GLY A 190 -16.35 8.94 5.87
C GLY A 190 -16.09 7.71 5.01
N VAL A 191 -14.82 7.34 4.75
CA VAL A 191 -14.53 6.20 3.87
C VAL A 191 -15.01 4.87 4.46
N ASP A 192 -15.42 3.95 3.58
CA ASP A 192 -15.92 2.63 3.97
C ASP A 192 -14.83 1.72 4.50
N LEU A 193 -13.60 1.94 4.04
CA LEU A 193 -12.42 1.23 4.50
C LEU A 193 -11.17 2.12 4.41
N LEU A 194 -10.47 2.23 5.53
CA LEU A 194 -9.15 2.84 5.61
C LEU A 194 -8.10 1.75 5.72
N ILE A 195 -7.09 1.77 4.86
CA ILE A 195 -5.83 1.03 5.02
C ILE A 195 -4.77 2.02 5.47
N ALA A 196 -4.21 1.79 6.66
CA ALA A 196 -3.18 2.64 7.24
C ALA A 196 -2.02 1.80 7.79
N ASN A 197 -0.86 2.42 7.99
CA ASN A 197 0.29 1.77 8.61
C ASN A 197 0.19 1.76 10.14
N ALA A 198 0.87 0.80 10.76
CA ALA A 198 1.41 1.01 12.10
C ALA A 198 2.53 2.07 12.04
N THR A 199 2.56 3.00 13.00
CA THR A 199 3.58 4.03 13.13
C THR A 199 4.72 3.55 14.00
N TYR A 200 5.94 3.66 13.51
CA TYR A 200 7.17 3.48 14.29
C TYR A 200 8.20 4.48 13.78
N THR A 201 9.28 4.66 14.54
CA THR A 201 10.38 5.57 14.18
C THR A 201 11.62 4.77 13.80
N PRO A 202 11.89 4.51 12.51
CA PRO A 202 13.18 3.95 12.09
C PRO A 202 14.30 4.98 12.35
N PRO A 203 15.56 4.57 12.59
CA PRO A 203 16.08 3.21 12.76
C PRO A 203 16.07 2.76 14.23
N THR A 204 15.31 3.44 15.10
CA THR A 204 15.39 3.22 16.54
C THR A 204 14.80 1.88 16.95
N SER A 205 15.23 1.36 18.10
CA SER A 205 14.74 0.11 18.66
C SER A 205 13.21 0.13 18.74
N HIS A 206 12.57 -0.89 18.19
CA HIS A 206 11.15 -1.13 18.43
C HIS A 206 10.96 -1.46 19.90
N ASN A 207 10.24 -0.61 20.61
CA ASN A 207 9.90 -0.85 22.00
C ASN A 207 8.47 -1.41 22.09
N HIS A 208 8.35 -2.72 22.22
CA HIS A 208 7.08 -3.40 22.43
C HIS A 208 6.39 -3.01 23.74
N ASP A 209 7.09 -2.36 24.69
CA ASP A 209 6.51 -1.87 25.95
C ASP A 209 5.45 -0.77 25.73
N SER A 210 5.44 -0.13 24.55
CA SER A 210 4.49 0.92 24.17
C SER A 210 3.71 0.58 22.90
N ALA A 211 3.19 -0.65 22.81
CA ALA A 211 2.46 -1.16 21.65
C ALA A 211 1.32 -0.24 21.18
N ASP A 212 0.63 0.45 22.09
CA ASP A 212 -0.45 1.39 21.78
C ASP A 212 -0.02 2.52 20.84
N LEU A 213 1.22 3.01 21.00
CA LEU A 213 1.76 4.09 20.15
C LEU A 213 1.85 3.67 18.67
N LEU A 214 1.91 2.36 18.39
CA LEU A 214 2.08 1.83 17.04
C LEU A 214 0.82 1.97 16.20
N TRP A 215 -0.36 1.83 16.77
CA TRP A 215 -1.62 1.83 16.02
C TRP A 215 -2.53 3.02 16.34
N GLN A 216 -2.24 3.76 17.41
CA GLN A 216 -3.08 4.85 17.88
C GLN A 216 -3.20 6.00 16.88
N ALA A 217 -2.17 6.30 16.07
CA ALA A 217 -2.27 7.30 15.01
C ALA A 217 -3.35 6.92 13.97
N ALA A 218 -3.37 5.66 13.53
CA ALA A 218 -4.36 5.15 12.59
C ALA A 218 -5.77 5.10 13.20
N VAL A 219 -5.91 4.62 14.44
CA VAL A 219 -7.20 4.57 15.14
C VAL A 219 -7.76 5.97 15.39
N ASN A 220 -6.94 6.91 15.85
CA ASN A 220 -7.37 8.30 16.06
C ASN A 220 -7.79 8.96 14.76
N ALA A 221 -7.05 8.73 13.66
CA ALA A 221 -7.43 9.22 12.35
C ALA A 221 -8.77 8.64 11.90
N ALA A 222 -8.98 7.33 12.07
CA ALA A 222 -10.22 6.64 11.72
C ALA A 222 -11.43 7.17 12.52
N LEU A 223 -11.29 7.31 13.84
CA LEU A 223 -12.34 7.84 14.72
C LEU A 223 -12.71 9.27 14.35
N ASN A 224 -11.71 10.15 14.23
CA ASN A 224 -11.93 11.58 13.97
C ASN A 224 -12.51 11.86 12.58
N ALA A 225 -12.27 10.96 11.62
CA ALA A 225 -12.77 11.10 10.25
C ALA A 225 -14.08 10.31 9.99
N GLY A 226 -14.61 9.60 11.00
CA GLY A 226 -15.83 8.80 10.84
C GLY A 226 -15.69 7.64 9.85
N VAL A 227 -14.51 7.01 9.82
CA VAL A 227 -14.23 5.83 8.98
C VAL A 227 -15.07 4.64 9.45
N LYS A 228 -15.58 3.83 8.51
CA LYS A 228 -16.45 2.68 8.86
C LYS A 228 -15.65 1.43 9.29
N ARG A 229 -14.54 1.14 8.62
CA ARG A 229 -13.64 0.00 8.90
C ARG A 229 -12.18 0.40 8.74
N LEU A 230 -11.30 -0.20 9.54
CA LEU A 230 -9.86 0.07 9.53
C LEU A 230 -9.07 -1.22 9.33
N ALA A 231 -8.18 -1.25 8.34
CA ALA A 231 -7.16 -2.28 8.18
C ALA A 231 -5.79 -1.68 8.48
N ILE A 232 -5.13 -2.16 9.54
CA ILE A 232 -3.77 -1.75 9.89
C ILE A 232 -2.79 -2.72 9.24
N SER A 233 -1.84 -2.18 8.49
CA SER A 233 -0.82 -2.93 7.76
C SER A 233 0.57 -2.33 8.04
N HIS A 234 1.58 -2.69 7.26
CA HIS A 234 2.96 -2.20 7.36
C HIS A 234 3.62 -2.51 8.70
N HIS A 235 3.34 -3.69 9.25
CA HIS A 235 3.89 -4.15 10.52
C HIS A 235 5.41 -4.04 10.53
N HIS A 236 5.97 -3.74 11.68
CA HIS A 236 7.42 -3.65 11.81
C HIS A 236 8.05 -5.02 11.49
N PRO A 237 9.29 -5.04 10.96
CA PRO A 237 10.06 -6.26 10.75
C PRO A 237 10.11 -7.19 11.96
N ASP A 238 10.24 -6.62 13.16
CA ASP A 238 10.37 -7.36 14.43
C ASP A 238 9.02 -7.74 15.08
N ASP A 239 7.88 -7.31 14.53
CA ASP A 239 6.55 -7.66 15.03
C ASP A 239 6.22 -9.12 14.70
N HIS A 240 6.57 -10.03 15.61
CA HIS A 240 6.24 -11.45 15.50
C HIS A 240 4.73 -11.70 15.68
N ASP A 241 4.28 -12.89 15.27
CA ASP A 241 2.85 -13.17 15.20
C ASP A 241 2.13 -13.09 16.56
N ASP A 242 2.72 -13.59 17.67
CA ASP A 242 2.08 -13.50 19.00
C ASP A 242 1.90 -12.04 19.46
N PHE A 243 2.82 -11.16 19.09
CA PHE A 243 2.70 -9.73 19.37
C PHE A 243 1.56 -9.11 18.56
N LEU A 244 1.48 -9.43 17.27
CA LEU A 244 0.40 -8.94 16.39
C LEU A 244 -0.99 -9.47 16.81
N ASP A 245 -1.06 -10.67 17.40
CA ASP A 245 -2.30 -11.18 18.01
C ASP A 245 -2.73 -10.34 19.21
N GLN A 246 -1.80 -9.91 20.06
CA GLN A 246 -2.11 -8.99 21.16
C GLN A 246 -2.55 -7.63 20.63
N VAL A 247 -1.82 -7.06 19.67
CA VAL A 247 -2.19 -5.79 19.02
C VAL A 247 -3.58 -5.87 18.38
N GLN A 248 -3.96 -7.01 17.79
CA GLN A 248 -5.28 -7.23 17.22
C GLN A 248 -6.40 -7.15 18.28
N VAL A 249 -6.15 -7.62 19.50
CA VAL A 249 -7.08 -7.48 20.63
C VAL A 249 -7.21 -6.02 21.04
N ASP A 250 -6.08 -5.34 21.23
CA ASP A 250 -6.03 -3.96 21.72
C ASP A 250 -6.69 -2.99 20.73
N VAL A 251 -6.37 -3.13 19.44
CA VAL A 251 -6.95 -2.35 18.34
C VAL A 251 -8.46 -2.57 18.23
N LYS A 252 -8.96 -3.81 18.40
CA LYS A 252 -10.40 -4.08 18.39
C LYS A 252 -11.12 -3.50 19.61
N SER A 253 -10.45 -3.44 20.76
CA SER A 253 -11.00 -2.78 21.94
C SER A 253 -11.19 -1.28 21.71
N ALA A 254 -10.25 -0.63 21.00
CA ALA A 254 -10.33 0.80 20.68
C ALA A 254 -11.21 1.11 19.46
N PHE A 255 -11.24 0.24 18.46
CA PHE A 255 -12.02 0.37 17.22
C PHE A 255 -12.57 -1.01 16.80
N PRO A 256 -13.81 -1.36 17.18
CA PRO A 256 -14.35 -2.72 16.97
C PRO A 256 -14.34 -3.23 15.53
N GLN A 257 -14.38 -2.30 14.56
CA GLN A 257 -14.38 -2.58 13.12
C GLN A 257 -12.95 -2.61 12.51
N ALA A 258 -11.92 -2.78 13.33
CA ALA A 258 -10.53 -2.82 12.92
C ALA A 258 -9.98 -4.24 12.78
N ILE A 259 -9.03 -4.40 11.86
CA ILE A 259 -8.31 -5.64 11.61
C ILE A 259 -6.82 -5.36 11.38
N ILE A 260 -5.97 -6.24 11.90
CA ILE A 260 -4.55 -6.31 11.60
C ILE A 260 -4.41 -7.15 10.34
N ALA A 261 -3.91 -6.53 9.27
CA ALA A 261 -3.81 -7.15 7.96
C ALA A 261 -2.78 -8.28 7.99
N HIS A 262 -3.08 -9.38 7.31
CA HIS A 262 -2.13 -10.45 7.05
C HIS A 262 -2.10 -10.78 5.56
N GLU A 263 -1.05 -11.42 5.09
CA GLU A 263 -0.98 -11.93 3.72
C GLU A 263 -2.15 -12.88 3.43
N GLY A 264 -2.75 -12.73 2.25
CA GLY A 264 -3.94 -13.46 1.84
C GLY A 264 -5.26 -12.94 2.43
N LEU A 265 -5.25 -11.94 3.32
CA LEU A 265 -6.48 -11.31 3.79
C LEU A 265 -7.25 -10.70 2.61
N VAL A 266 -8.54 -11.05 2.50
CA VAL A 266 -9.47 -10.48 1.52
C VAL A 266 -10.54 -9.68 2.25
N LEU A 267 -10.70 -8.40 1.85
CA LEU A 267 -11.74 -7.50 2.36
C LEU A 267 -12.65 -7.04 1.21
N ALA A 268 -13.95 -7.22 1.39
CA ALA A 268 -14.98 -6.69 0.49
C ALA A 268 -15.52 -5.35 1.01
N VAL A 269 -15.82 -4.42 0.11
CA VAL A 269 -16.44 -3.12 0.39
C VAL A 269 -17.71 -3.03 -0.44
N GLY A 270 -18.83 -2.80 0.23
CA GLY A 270 -20.17 -2.89 -0.35
C GLY A 270 -20.86 -4.23 -0.12
N ASP A 271 -22.14 -4.28 -0.48
CA ASP A 271 -22.98 -5.45 -0.33
C ASP A 271 -22.62 -6.52 -1.37
N MET A 272 -22.18 -7.69 -0.90
CA MET A 272 -21.88 -8.86 -1.76
C MET A 272 -23.15 -9.56 -2.29
N THR A 273 -24.32 -8.93 -2.15
CA THR A 273 -25.66 -9.51 -2.35
C THR A 273 -26.42 -8.95 -3.56
N LYS A 274 -25.75 -8.26 -4.49
CA LYS A 274 -26.35 -7.89 -5.78
C LYS A 274 -25.66 -8.58 -6.95
#